data_AF-A0A7X5BYP4-F1
#
_entry.id   AF-A0A7X5BYP4-F1
#
_cell.length_a   1.000
_cell.length_b   1.000
_cell.length_c   1.000
_cell.angle_alpha   90.00
_cell.angle_beta   90.00
_cell.angle_gamma   90.00
#
_symmetry.space_group_name_H-M   'P 1'
#
loop_
_entity.id
_entity.type
_entity.pdbx_description
1 polymer ?
#
loop_
_entity_poly.entity_id
_entity_poly.type
_entity_poly.pdbx_seq_one_letter_code
_entity_poly.pdbx_strand_id
1 'polypeptide(L)'
;MENALHWAIVVLICVTSLMSVNYSFKARRASDVRQRGILSARLNMSMGIMLVFIALFMMLAFSGSTIKVVISCLIIVIGLFNLFAGIRNNSVYRSMKG
;
A
#
# COMPACT_ATOMS: atom_id res chain seq x y z
N MET A 1 19.49 2.19 -17.82
CA MET A 1 18.70 1.17 -17.08
C MET A 1 17.97 1.79 -15.88
N GLU A 2 18.60 2.70 -15.14
CA GLU A 2 18.00 3.38 -13.98
C GLU A 2 16.69 4.14 -14.30
N ASN A 3 16.61 4.85 -15.43
CA ASN A 3 15.37 5.54 -15.82
C ASN A 3 14.18 4.60 -16.04
N ALA A 4 14.40 3.42 -16.61
CA ALA A 4 13.31 2.46 -16.83
C ALA A 4 12.77 1.91 -15.50
N LEU A 5 13.66 1.67 -14.53
CA LEU A 5 13.29 1.23 -13.18
C LEU A 5 12.48 2.31 -12.45
N HIS A 6 12.92 3.58 -12.52
CA HIS A 6 12.19 4.70 -11.92
C HIS A 6 10.76 4.83 -12.46
N TRP A 7 10.60 4.78 -13.79
CA TRP A 7 9.28 4.84 -14.41
C TRP A 7 8.41 3.63 -14.07
N ALA A 8 8.98 2.42 -14.00
CA ALA A 8 8.24 1.23 -13.57
C ALA A 8 7.70 1.38 -12.14
N ILE A 9 8.52 1.90 -11.22
CA ILE A 9 8.11 2.15 -9.84
C ILE A 9 7.00 3.22 -9.78
N VAL A 10 7.12 4.30 -10.53
CA VAL A 10 6.09 5.35 -10.61
C VAL A 10 4.76 4.78 -11.11
N VAL A 11 4.78 3.96 -12.17
CA VAL A 11 3.56 3.30 -12.68
C VAL A 11 2.94 2.38 -11.61
N LEU A 12 3.75 1.61 -10.88
CA LEU A 12 3.26 0.77 -9.77
C LEU A 12 2.64 1.60 -8.64
N ILE A 13 3.22 2.74 -8.28
CA ILE A 13 2.66 3.67 -7.30
C ILE A 13 1.30 4.20 -7.79
N CYS A 14 1.21 4.64 -9.04
CA CYS A 14 -0.04 5.12 -9.61
C CYS A 14 -1.14 4.04 -9.61
N VAL A 15 -0.81 2.82 -10.04
CA VAL A 15 -1.76 1.70 -10.07
C VAL A 15 -2.24 1.34 -8.67
N THR A 16 -1.33 1.22 -7.71
CA THR A 16 -1.67 0.89 -6.31
C THR A 16 -2.47 1.99 -5.63
N SER A 17 -2.22 3.26 -5.97
CA SER A 17 -3.01 4.41 -5.54
C SER A 17 -4.44 4.38 -6.10
N LEU A 18 -4.61 4.12 -7.40
CA LEU A 18 -5.94 3.98 -8.02
C LEU A 18 -6.73 2.81 -7.42
N MET A 19 -6.05 1.69 -7.14
CA MET A 19 -6.66 0.56 -6.44
C MET A 19 -7.11 0.94 -5.03
N SER A 20 -6.27 1.65 -4.27
CA SER A 20 -6.62 2.18 -2.96
C SER A 20 -7.88 3.04 -3.04
N VAL A 21 -7.94 4.01 -3.95
CA VAL A 21 -9.12 4.87 -4.11
C VAL A 21 -10.38 4.03 -4.43
N ASN A 22 -10.28 3.07 -5.34
CA ASN A 22 -11.41 2.19 -5.71
C ASN A 22 -11.92 1.38 -4.51
N TYR A 23 -11.02 0.76 -3.74
CA TYR A 23 -11.42 0.02 -2.54
C TYR A 23 -11.98 0.95 -1.45
N SER A 24 -11.53 2.21 -1.36
CA SER A 24 -12.05 3.22 -0.41
C SER A 24 -13.50 3.54 -0.70
N PHE A 25 -13.81 3.83 -1.96
CA PHE A 25 -15.18 4.08 -2.38
C PHE A 25 -16.09 2.87 -2.15
N LYS A 26 -15.62 1.67 -2.52
CA LYS A 26 -16.40 0.43 -2.31
C LYS A 26 -16.60 0.14 -0.82
N ALA A 27 -15.58 0.30 0.02
CA ALA A 27 -15.67 0.06 1.46
C ALA A 27 -16.68 0.99 2.14
N ARG A 28 -16.76 2.25 1.70
CA ARG A 28 -17.75 3.22 2.22
C ARG A 28 -19.18 2.92 1.77
N ARG A 29 -19.35 2.28 0.61
CA ARG A 29 -20.66 1.91 0.04
C ARG A 29 -21.16 0.52 0.48
N ALA A 30 -20.31 -0.29 1.08
CA ALA A 30 -20.68 -1.64 1.53
C ALA A 30 -21.56 -1.57 2.79
N SER A 31 -22.75 -2.17 2.72
CA SER A 31 -23.68 -2.33 3.85
C SER A 31 -23.34 -3.54 4.72
N ASP A 32 -22.85 -4.63 4.11
CA ASP A 32 -22.40 -5.82 4.82
C ASP A 32 -21.06 -5.58 5.52
N VAL A 33 -21.02 -5.86 6.84
CA VAL A 33 -19.84 -5.76 7.70
C VAL A 33 -18.69 -6.62 7.17
N ARG A 34 -18.97 -7.81 6.65
CA ARG A 34 -17.96 -8.72 6.10
C ARG A 34 -17.36 -8.14 4.83
N GLN A 35 -18.20 -7.70 3.90
CA GLN A 35 -17.74 -7.10 2.65
C GLN A 35 -16.94 -5.81 2.90
N ARG A 36 -17.41 -4.96 3.83
CA ARG A 36 -16.70 -3.75 4.26
C ARG A 36 -15.35 -4.06 4.89
N GLY A 37 -15.26 -5.12 5.70
CA GLY A 37 -14.02 -5.61 6.29
C GLY A 37 -13.00 -6.08 5.25
N ILE A 38 -13.43 -6.87 4.27
CA ILE A 38 -12.57 -7.32 3.16
C ILE A 38 -12.07 -6.14 2.33
N LEU A 39 -12.94 -5.20 2.00
CA LEU A 39 -12.57 -4.02 1.21
C LEU A 39 -11.60 -3.11 1.99
N SER A 40 -11.82 -2.92 3.29
CA SER A 40 -10.90 -2.19 4.18
C SER A 40 -9.55 -2.90 4.35
N ALA A 41 -9.55 -4.23 4.34
CA ALA A 41 -8.30 -5.00 4.38
C ALA A 41 -7.50 -4.84 3.07
N ARG A 42 -8.18 -4.88 1.92
CA ARG A 42 -7.57 -4.63 0.60
C ARG A 42 -7.04 -3.21 0.45
N LEU A 43 -7.74 -2.23 1.03
CA LEU A 43 -7.25 -0.86 1.18
C LEU A 43 -5.89 -0.81 1.87
N ASN A 44 -5.80 -1.38 3.08
CA ASN A 44 -4.55 -1.37 3.85
C ASN A 44 -3.42 -2.08 3.12
N MET A 45 -3.70 -3.21 2.44
CA MET A 45 -2.71 -3.86 1.58
C MET A 45 -2.23 -2.95 0.45
N SER A 46 -3.15 -2.32 -0.29
CA SER A 46 -2.79 -1.43 -1.41
C SER A 46 -1.98 -0.21 -0.96
N MET A 47 -2.35 0.42 0.15
CA MET A 47 -1.62 1.54 0.74
C MET A 47 -0.26 1.11 1.26
N GLY A 48 -0.16 -0.09 1.87
CA GLY A 48 1.11 -0.65 2.32
C GLY A 48 2.10 -0.88 1.17
N ILE A 49 1.64 -1.52 0.09
CA ILE A 49 2.43 -1.74 -1.12
C ILE A 49 2.87 -0.40 -1.73
N MET A 50 1.96 0.57 -1.84
CA MET A 50 2.25 1.91 -2.35
C MET A 50 3.37 2.59 -1.55
N LEU A 51 3.30 2.59 -0.21
CA LEU A 51 4.31 3.20 0.66
C LEU A 51 5.69 2.54 0.49
N VAL A 52 5.73 1.22 0.39
CA VAL A 52 6.99 0.49 0.13
C VAL A 52 7.61 0.95 -1.19
N PHE A 53 6.83 1.05 -2.27
CA PHE A 53 7.33 1.52 -3.57
C PHE A 53 7.75 2.99 -3.56
N ILE A 54 7.03 3.86 -2.83
CA ILE A 54 7.41 5.27 -2.65
C ILE A 54 8.77 5.37 -1.95
N ALA A 55 8.99 4.62 -0.88
CA ALA A 55 10.27 4.64 -0.19
C ALA A 55 11.42 4.10 -1.03
N LEU A 56 11.18 3.02 -1.78
CA LEU A 56 12.16 2.49 -2.74
C LEU A 56 12.49 3.53 -3.83
N PHE A 57 11.48 4.23 -4.35
CA PHE A 57 11.69 5.32 -5.29
C PHE A 57 12.55 6.44 -4.67
N MET A 58 12.25 6.87 -3.45
CA MET A 58 13.01 7.92 -2.76
C MET A 58 14.47 7.53 -2.51
N MET A 59 14.74 6.27 -2.16
CA MET A 59 16.09 5.76 -1.96
C MET A 59 16.89 5.67 -3.27
N LEU A 60 16.26 5.25 -4.37
CA LEU A 60 16.94 5.02 -5.65
C LEU A 60 17.11 6.31 -6.47
N ALA A 61 16.11 7.22 -6.43
CA ALA A 61 16.11 8.42 -7.25
C ALA A 61 16.99 9.55 -6.70
N PHE A 62 17.36 9.52 -5.42
CA PHE A 62 18.09 10.61 -4.77
C PHE A 62 19.32 10.11 -4.00
N SER A 63 20.50 10.27 -4.59
CA SER A 63 21.78 10.04 -3.92
C SER A 63 22.16 11.22 -3.01
N GLY A 64 22.84 10.94 -1.88
CA GLY A 64 23.57 11.95 -1.10
C GLY A 64 22.84 12.62 0.07
N SER A 65 21.67 12.15 0.50
CA SER A 65 20.96 12.73 1.67
C SER A 65 20.59 11.68 2.73
N THR A 66 21.29 11.72 3.86
CA THR A 66 21.00 10.87 5.04
C THR A 66 19.56 11.02 5.53
N ILE A 67 19.01 12.24 5.48
CA ILE A 67 17.63 12.53 5.88
C ILE A 67 16.64 11.73 5.02
N LYS A 68 16.84 11.68 3.70
CA LYS A 68 15.97 10.93 2.80
C LYS A 68 16.01 9.43 3.09
N VAL A 69 17.19 8.88 3.42
CA VAL A 69 17.34 7.47 3.80
C VAL A 69 16.55 7.17 5.06
N VAL A 70 16.69 7.99 6.10
CA VAL A 70 15.95 7.82 7.37
C VAL A 70 14.44 7.89 7.14
N ILE A 71 13.96 8.89 6.41
CA ILE A 71 12.54 9.04 6.07
C ILE A 71 12.03 7.82 5.29
N SER A 72 12.79 7.35 4.30
CA SER A 72 12.41 6.20 3.49
C SER A 72 12.31 4.92 4.33
N CYS A 73 13.22 4.71 5.29
CA CYS A 73 13.13 3.60 6.23
C CYS A 73 11.84 3.67 7.08
N LEU A 74 11.49 4.85 7.61
CA LEU A 74 10.25 5.02 8.37
C LEU A 74 9.01 4.73 7.51
N ILE A 75 9.00 5.20 6.26
CA ILE A 75 7.91 4.93 5.30
C ILE A 75 7.79 3.43 5.00
N ILE A 76 8.90 2.71 4.82
CA ILE A 76 8.88 1.25 4.63
C ILE A 76 8.25 0.57 5.82
N VAL A 77 8.65 0.93 7.05
CA VAL A 77 8.09 0.35 8.27
C VAL A 77 6.58 0.54 8.32
N ILE A 78 6.10 1.76 8.08
CA ILE A 78 4.65 2.06 8.04
C ILE A 78 3.95 1.25 6.93
N GLY A 79 4.58 1.16 5.75
CA GLY A 79 4.07 0.38 4.62
C GLY A 79 3.93 -1.11 4.95
N LEU A 80 4.93 -1.69 5.59
CA LEU A 80 4.93 -3.09 6.02
C LEU A 80 3.88 -3.34 7.11
N PHE A 81 3.72 -2.44 8.07
CA PHE A 81 2.64 -2.53 9.07
C PHE A 81 1.26 -2.53 8.41
N ASN A 82 1.02 -1.64 7.44
CA ASN A 82 -0.24 -1.59 6.70
C ASN A 82 -0.48 -2.85 5.87
N LEU A 83 0.57 -3.38 5.24
CA LEU A 83 0.50 -4.61 4.45
C LEU A 83 0.19 -5.82 5.34
N PHE A 84 0.89 -5.97 6.46
CA PHE A 84 0.66 -7.05 7.43
C PHE A 84 -0.74 -6.98 8.03
N ALA A 85 -1.18 -5.80 8.49
CA ALA A 85 -2.52 -5.59 9.00
C ALA A 85 -3.60 -5.90 7.96
N GLY A 86 -3.38 -5.50 6.70
CA GLY A 86 -4.26 -5.81 5.59
C GLY A 86 -4.36 -7.31 5.30
N ILE A 87 -3.24 -8.03 5.26
CA ILE A 87 -3.21 -9.49 5.04
C ILE A 87 -3.94 -10.21 6.18
N ARG A 88 -3.62 -9.87 7.44
CA ARG A 88 -4.25 -10.44 8.64
C ARG A 88 -5.75 -10.23 8.61
N ASN A 89 -6.21 -8.99 8.44
CA ASN A 89 -7.63 -8.67 8.44
C ASN A 89 -8.36 -9.34 7.27
N ASN A 90 -7.76 -9.39 6.08
CA ASN A 90 -8.36 -10.05 4.92
C ASN A 90 -8.55 -11.55 5.17
N SER A 91 -7.60 -12.21 5.84
CA SER A 91 -7.74 -13.62 6.25
C SER A 91 -8.92 -13.80 7.22
N VAL A 92 -9.01 -12.96 8.25
CA VAL A 92 -10.07 -13.02 9.27
C VAL A 92 -11.46 -12.78 8.67
N TYR A 93 -11.65 -11.73 7.85
CA TYR A 93 -12.97 -11.47 7.25
C TYR A 93 -13.37 -12.50 6.19
N ARG A 94 -12.40 -13.17 5.54
CA ARG A 94 -12.69 -14.27 4.62
C ARG A 94 -13.14 -15.53 5.35
N SER A 95 -12.59 -15.80 6.53
CA SER A 95 -12.94 -16.97 7.35
C SER A 95 -14.21 -16.77 8.19
N MET A 96 -14.69 -15.54 8.37
CA MET A 96 -16.04 -15.30 8.92
C MET A 96 -17.09 -15.98 8.02
N LYS A 97 -17.84 -16.91 8.61
CA LYS A 97 -19.08 -17.42 8.01
C LYS A 97 -20.10 -16.29 8.00
N GLY A 98 -20.72 -16.06 6.84
CA GLY A 98 -21.86 -15.16 6.70
C GLY A 98 -23.10 -15.77 7.33
#